data_AF-A0A3D0IB64-F1
#
_entry.id   AF-A0A3D0IB64-F1
#
_cell.length_a   1.000
_cell.length_b   1.000
_cell.length_c   1.000
_cell.angle_alpha   90.00
_cell.angle_beta   90.00
_cell.angle_gamma   90.00
#
_symmetry.space_group_name_H-M   'P 1'
#
loop_
_entity.id
_entity.type
_entity.pdbx_description
1 polymer ?
#
loop_
_entity_poly.entity_id
_entity_poly.type
_entity_poly.pdbx_seq_one_letter_code
_entity_poly.pdbx_strand_id
1 'polypeptide(L)'
;MRSILGAMVAIVVLTATPAVAQQTQPPTQDPWGGCCGVDRWPMGPGMMGPGMMGPGSVARHHQAMMSGIPAPYSSLKNPLPRTPETVQRGAAVYAKSCASCHGVTGRGDGEAGRGLSPPPANLAWLSQMPMAQWD
;
A
#
# COMPACT_ATOMS: atom_id res chain seq x y z
N MET A 1 8.77 -8.29 74.65
CA MET A 1 9.78 -7.56 73.85
C MET A 1 9.32 -7.69 72.40
N ARG A 2 8.71 -6.64 71.83
CA ARG A 2 7.98 -6.70 70.55
C ARG A 2 8.88 -6.27 69.39
N SER A 3 8.94 -7.14 68.40
CA SER A 3 9.61 -7.01 67.10
C SER A 3 9.16 -5.79 66.30
N ILE A 4 10.08 -5.16 65.58
CA ILE A 4 9.76 -4.21 64.51
C ILE A 4 10.60 -4.58 63.28
N LEU A 5 9.99 -5.34 62.37
CA LEU A 5 10.49 -5.59 61.02
C LEU A 5 10.16 -4.33 60.18
N GLY A 6 11.18 -3.69 59.63
CA GLY A 6 11.03 -2.56 58.71
C GLY A 6 10.57 -3.01 57.33
N ALA A 7 9.41 -2.54 56.88
CA ALA A 7 8.91 -2.74 55.53
C ALA A 7 9.49 -1.68 54.59
N MET A 8 10.33 -2.10 53.64
CA MET A 8 10.77 -1.24 52.53
C MET A 8 9.67 -1.17 51.47
N VAL A 9 9.06 0.00 51.35
CA VAL A 9 8.09 0.33 50.28
C VAL A 9 8.89 0.72 49.04
N ALA A 10 8.93 -0.16 48.05
CA ALA A 10 9.46 0.14 46.72
C ALA A 10 8.39 0.89 45.91
N ILE A 11 8.65 2.17 45.64
CA ILE A 11 7.82 3.01 44.77
C ILE A 11 8.14 2.64 43.32
N VAL A 12 7.25 1.90 42.66
CA VAL A 12 7.30 1.65 41.21
C VAL A 12 6.61 2.81 40.51
N VAL A 13 7.38 3.69 39.88
CA VAL A 13 6.84 4.76 39.03
C VAL A 13 6.54 4.17 37.65
N LEU A 14 5.26 3.85 37.39
CA LEU A 14 4.77 3.52 36.06
C LEU A 14 4.71 4.81 35.22
N THR A 15 5.60 4.96 34.24
CA THR A 15 5.47 5.99 33.21
C THR A 15 4.47 5.50 32.15
N ALA A 16 3.25 6.06 32.17
CA ALA A 16 2.26 5.84 31.13
C ALA A 16 2.73 6.52 29.82
N THR A 17 2.94 5.73 28.77
CA THR A 17 3.10 6.24 27.41
C THR A 17 1.76 6.78 26.92
N PRO A 18 1.69 7.97 26.29
CA PRO A 18 0.42 8.46 25.78
C PRO A 18 0.02 7.62 24.56
N ALA A 19 -1.18 7.04 24.63
CA ALA A 19 -1.83 6.45 23.47
C ALA A 19 -2.18 7.58 22.48
N VAL A 20 -1.52 7.57 21.32
CA VAL A 20 -1.80 8.53 20.25
C VAL A 20 -3.15 8.16 19.64
N ALA A 21 -4.16 9.00 19.88
CA ALA A 21 -5.47 8.86 19.25
C ALA A 21 -5.33 9.07 17.73
N GLN A 22 -5.65 8.04 16.94
CA GLN A 22 -5.72 8.14 15.48
C GLN A 22 -6.93 9.01 15.09
N GLN A 23 -6.64 10.19 14.55
CA GLN A 23 -7.65 11.11 14.03
C GLN A 23 -8.35 10.50 12.82
N THR A 24 -9.67 10.38 12.89
CA THR A 24 -10.51 10.00 11.75
C THR A 24 -10.63 11.19 10.78
N GLN A 25 -10.18 11.00 9.55
CA GLN A 25 -10.31 12.01 8.49
C GLN A 25 -11.69 11.89 7.81
N PRO A 26 -12.37 13.01 7.48
CA PRO A 26 -13.65 13.01 6.79
C PRO A 26 -13.53 12.46 5.35
N PRO A 27 -14.61 11.95 4.74
CA PRO A 27 -14.56 11.25 3.47
C PRO A 27 -14.29 12.23 2.32
N THR A 28 -13.07 12.24 1.79
CA THR A 28 -12.76 12.88 0.52
C THR A 28 -13.26 12.00 -0.62
N GLN A 29 -13.82 12.62 -1.67
CA GLN A 29 -14.37 11.93 -2.85
C GLN A 29 -13.30 11.27 -3.73
N ASP A 30 -12.02 11.54 -3.46
CA ASP A 30 -10.87 10.84 -4.01
C ASP A 30 -10.18 10.06 -2.88
N PRO A 31 -10.23 8.70 -2.89
CA PRO A 31 -9.57 7.87 -1.88
C PRO A 31 -8.04 7.92 -1.97
N TRP A 32 -7.48 8.54 -3.02
CA TRP A 32 -6.04 8.81 -3.15
C TRP A 32 -5.66 10.20 -2.65
N GLY A 33 -6.64 11.12 -2.55
CA GLY A 33 -6.49 12.55 -2.23
C GLY A 33 -6.08 12.89 -0.78
N GLY A 34 -5.30 12.01 -0.15
CA GLY A 34 -4.62 12.30 1.13
C GLY A 34 -3.46 11.35 1.43
N CYS A 35 -3.19 10.37 0.56
CA CYS A 35 -2.21 9.32 0.80
C CYS A 35 -1.12 9.40 -0.27
N CYS A 36 0.14 9.25 0.15
CA CYS A 36 1.31 9.25 -0.75
C CYS A 36 1.60 10.60 -1.44
N GLY A 37 1.28 11.72 -0.79
CA GLY A 37 1.82 13.04 -1.15
C GLY A 37 1.11 13.77 -2.28
N VAL A 38 -0.17 13.46 -2.55
CA VAL A 38 -0.89 14.06 -3.69
C VAL A 38 -1.63 15.37 -3.38
N ASP A 39 -1.67 15.86 -2.12
CA ASP A 39 -2.66 16.93 -1.78
C ASP A 39 -2.13 18.19 -1.09
N ARG A 40 -0.86 18.29 -0.72
CA ARG A 40 -0.32 19.54 -0.15
C ARG A 40 1.20 19.61 -0.15
N TRP A 41 1.84 19.79 -1.31
CA TRP A 41 3.24 20.23 -1.31
C TRP A 41 3.36 21.76 -1.40
N PRO A 42 4.14 22.41 -0.50
CA PRO A 42 4.38 23.86 -0.49
C PRO A 42 5.50 24.28 -1.47
N MET A 43 5.82 23.45 -2.46
CA MET A 43 6.97 23.66 -3.34
C MET A 43 6.48 24.29 -4.64
N GLY A 44 6.76 25.58 -4.78
CA GLY A 44 6.39 26.40 -5.92
C GLY A 44 6.94 25.92 -7.27
N PRO A 45 6.64 26.66 -8.35
CA PRO A 45 6.91 26.20 -9.70
C PRO A 45 8.41 26.17 -9.99
N GLY A 46 8.94 24.99 -10.33
CA GLY A 46 10.05 24.93 -11.29
C GLY A 46 11.36 24.20 -10.94
N MET A 47 11.41 23.13 -10.11
CA MET A 47 12.72 22.46 -9.88
C MET A 47 12.80 20.92 -9.88
N MET A 48 11.73 20.14 -10.06
CA MET A 48 11.85 18.68 -10.24
C MET A 48 10.98 18.26 -11.44
N GLY A 49 11.62 17.78 -12.51
CA GLY A 49 10.97 17.52 -13.80
C GLY A 49 9.87 16.44 -13.75
N PRO A 50 9.01 16.37 -14.78
CA PRO A 50 7.70 15.68 -14.74
C PRO A 50 7.70 14.15 -14.65
N GLY A 51 8.84 13.50 -14.37
CA GLY A 51 9.04 12.09 -14.69
C GLY A 51 9.10 11.10 -13.52
N MET A 52 9.20 11.53 -12.26
CA MET A 52 9.57 10.60 -11.17
C MET A 52 8.58 10.42 -10.03
N MET A 53 7.53 11.24 -9.89
CA MET A 53 6.53 11.07 -8.83
C MET A 53 5.12 11.43 -9.32
N GLY A 54 4.74 10.91 -10.48
CA GLY A 54 3.40 11.08 -11.04
C GLY A 54 2.33 10.23 -10.34
N PRO A 55 1.03 10.54 -10.57
CA PRO A 55 -0.09 9.81 -10.01
C PRO A 55 -0.05 8.35 -10.51
N GLY A 56 0.05 7.39 -9.59
CA GLY A 56 0.28 5.98 -9.92
C GLY A 56 1.55 5.39 -9.33
N SER A 57 2.18 6.05 -8.35
CA SER A 57 3.24 5.45 -7.53
C SER A 57 2.67 4.28 -6.72
N VAL A 58 2.58 3.14 -7.37
CA VAL A 58 2.45 1.84 -6.70
C VAL A 58 3.59 1.79 -5.68
N ALA A 59 3.31 1.94 -4.39
CA ALA A 59 4.34 2.02 -3.36
C ALA A 59 5.36 0.87 -3.49
N ARG A 60 4.87 -0.31 -3.87
CA ARG A 60 5.68 -1.49 -4.19
C ARG A 60 6.54 -1.35 -5.46
N HIS A 61 6.05 -0.68 -6.50
CA HIS A 61 6.84 -0.38 -7.70
C HIS A 61 7.94 0.62 -7.41
N HIS A 62 7.64 1.72 -6.70
CA HIS A 62 8.67 2.69 -6.31
C HIS A 62 9.77 2.02 -5.48
N GLN A 63 9.39 1.15 -4.53
CA GLN A 63 10.35 0.36 -3.77
C GLN A 63 11.18 -0.57 -4.66
N ALA A 64 10.56 -1.27 -5.62
CA ALA A 64 11.30 -2.14 -6.55
C ALA A 64 12.24 -1.35 -7.47
N MET A 65 11.86 -0.14 -7.89
CA MET A 65 12.70 0.73 -8.71
C MET A 65 13.89 1.31 -7.93
N MET A 66 13.68 1.67 -6.65
CA MET A 66 14.72 2.26 -5.81
C MET A 66 15.66 1.23 -5.18
N SER A 67 15.12 0.07 -4.78
CA SER A 67 15.88 -0.98 -4.09
C SER A 67 16.30 -2.14 -5.01
N GLY A 68 15.81 -2.16 -6.25
CA GLY A 68 15.99 -3.28 -7.18
C GLY A 68 15.07 -4.46 -6.87
N ILE A 69 14.92 -5.35 -7.85
CA ILE A 69 14.28 -6.66 -7.66
C ILE A 69 15.34 -7.61 -7.08
N PRO A 70 15.07 -8.35 -5.98
CA PRO A 70 16.02 -9.29 -5.43
C PRO A 70 16.51 -10.30 -6.48
N ALA A 71 17.81 -10.63 -6.45
CA ALA A 71 18.47 -11.50 -7.42
C ALA A 71 17.74 -12.82 -7.78
N PRO A 72 17.09 -13.55 -6.85
CA PRO A 72 16.36 -14.77 -7.23
C PRO A 72 15.13 -14.52 -8.11
N TYR A 73 14.64 -13.28 -8.20
CA TYR A 73 13.42 -12.93 -8.94
C TYR A 73 13.65 -12.02 -10.14
N SER A 74 14.83 -11.41 -10.27
CA SER A 74 15.11 -10.38 -11.29
C SER A 74 15.10 -10.92 -12.72
N SER A 75 15.27 -12.22 -12.91
CA SER A 75 15.24 -12.89 -14.22
C SER A 75 13.97 -13.71 -14.46
N LEU A 76 13.05 -13.78 -13.50
CA LEU A 76 11.84 -14.57 -13.64
C LEU A 76 10.85 -13.88 -14.59
N LYS A 77 10.22 -14.70 -15.43
CA LYS A 77 9.11 -14.31 -16.31
C LYS A 77 7.88 -15.15 -15.98
N ASN A 78 6.72 -14.68 -16.42
CA ASN A 78 5.51 -15.48 -16.33
C ASN A 78 5.68 -16.77 -17.17
N PRO A 79 5.62 -17.96 -16.57
CA PRO A 79 5.80 -19.22 -17.31
C PRO A 79 4.59 -19.56 -18.20
N LEU A 80 3.45 -18.89 -18.01
CA LEU A 80 2.24 -19.10 -18.80
C LEU A 80 2.25 -18.18 -20.03
N PRO A 81 2.03 -18.72 -21.24
CA PRO A 81 1.88 -17.90 -22.43
C PRO A 81 0.62 -17.05 -22.34
N ARG A 82 0.62 -15.89 -22.99
CA ARG A 82 -0.57 -15.04 -23.13
C ARG A 82 -1.45 -15.55 -24.28
N THR A 83 -2.41 -16.40 -23.95
CA THR A 83 -3.40 -16.95 -24.90
C THR A 83 -4.81 -16.61 -24.41
N PRO A 84 -5.84 -16.65 -25.29
CA PRO A 84 -7.22 -16.44 -24.86
C PRO A 84 -7.63 -17.37 -23.70
N GLU A 85 -7.16 -18.61 -23.70
CA GLU A 85 -7.48 -19.60 -22.66
C GLU A 85 -6.81 -19.23 -21.32
N THR A 86 -5.54 -18.80 -21.33
CA THR A 86 -4.86 -18.38 -20.09
C THR A 86 -5.47 -17.10 -19.52
N VAL A 87 -5.87 -16.16 -20.37
CA VAL A 87 -6.59 -14.95 -19.98
C VAL A 87 -7.95 -15.27 -19.39
N GLN A 88 -8.73 -16.17 -20.01
CA GLN A 88 -10.05 -16.57 -19.50
C GLN A 88 -9.96 -17.26 -18.14
N ARG A 89 -8.97 -18.15 -17.96
CA ARG A 89 -8.69 -18.76 -16.64
C ARG A 89 -8.27 -17.70 -15.62
N GLY A 90 -7.43 -16.75 -16.01
CA GLY A 90 -7.03 -15.62 -15.17
C GLY A 90 -8.21 -14.77 -14.71
N ALA A 91 -9.17 -14.51 -15.60
CA ALA A 91 -10.39 -13.76 -15.26
C ALA A 91 -11.23 -14.47 -14.18
N ALA A 92 -11.35 -15.80 -14.24
CA ALA A 92 -12.06 -16.57 -13.21
C ALA A 92 -11.37 -16.48 -11.84
N VAL A 93 -10.04 -16.56 -11.81
CA VAL A 93 -9.25 -16.37 -10.57
C VAL A 93 -9.42 -14.95 -10.03
N TYR A 94 -9.35 -13.95 -10.91
CA TYR A 94 -9.51 -12.54 -10.56
C TYR A 94 -10.86 -12.27 -9.88
N ALA A 95 -11.95 -12.74 -10.49
CA ALA A 95 -13.30 -12.57 -9.97
C ALA A 95 -13.46 -13.21 -8.57
N LYS A 96 -12.85 -14.38 -8.35
CA LYS A 96 -12.95 -15.11 -7.08
C LYS A 96 -12.11 -14.52 -5.96
N SER A 97 -10.93 -13.97 -6.27
CA SER A 97 -9.90 -13.71 -5.25
C SER A 97 -9.40 -12.27 -5.20
N CYS A 98 -9.63 -11.47 -6.24
CA CYS A 98 -9.02 -10.13 -6.36
C CYS A 98 -10.07 -9.02 -6.39
N ALA A 99 -11.22 -9.27 -7.00
CA ALA A 99 -12.25 -8.26 -7.27
C ALA A 99 -12.86 -7.63 -5.99
N SER A 100 -12.86 -8.34 -4.86
CA SER A 100 -13.38 -7.81 -3.59
C SER A 100 -12.62 -6.57 -3.11
N CYS A 101 -11.30 -6.52 -3.34
CA CYS A 101 -10.44 -5.39 -2.97
C CYS A 101 -10.14 -4.47 -4.15
N HIS A 102 -9.89 -5.02 -5.33
CA HIS A 102 -9.48 -4.24 -6.50
C HIS A 102 -10.65 -3.78 -7.40
N GLY A 103 -11.87 -4.22 -7.12
CA GLY A 103 -13.06 -3.94 -7.93
C GLY A 103 -13.19 -4.86 -9.14
N VAL A 104 -14.39 -4.95 -9.72
CA VAL A 104 -14.65 -5.81 -10.91
C VAL A 104 -13.80 -5.37 -12.10
N THR A 105 -13.57 -4.07 -12.23
CA THR A 105 -12.76 -3.48 -13.32
C THR A 105 -11.30 -3.29 -12.95
N GLY A 106 -10.86 -3.70 -11.75
CA GLY A 106 -9.47 -3.55 -11.32
C GLY A 106 -9.00 -2.13 -11.07
N ARG A 107 -9.90 -1.21 -10.73
CA ARG A 107 -9.57 0.21 -10.50
C ARG A 107 -9.10 0.51 -9.07
N GLY A 108 -9.10 -0.49 -8.18
CA GLY A 108 -8.78 -0.31 -6.77
C GLY A 108 -9.98 0.16 -5.94
N ASP A 109 -11.20 0.01 -6.47
CA ASP A 109 -12.47 0.52 -5.93
C ASP A 109 -13.36 -0.56 -5.31
N GLY A 110 -12.78 -1.72 -4.97
CA GLY A 110 -13.51 -2.80 -4.31
C GLY A 110 -13.91 -2.42 -2.88
N GLU A 111 -15.09 -2.88 -2.45
CA GLU A 111 -15.64 -2.62 -1.11
C GLU A 111 -14.64 -2.93 0.01
N ALA A 112 -14.02 -4.12 -0.04
CA ALA A 112 -13.07 -4.56 0.97
C ALA A 112 -11.76 -3.74 0.95
N GLY A 113 -11.51 -2.99 -0.13
CA GLY A 113 -10.34 -2.15 -0.32
C GLY A 113 -10.43 -0.78 0.35
N ARG A 114 -11.64 -0.27 0.62
CA ARG A 114 -11.86 1.13 1.06
C ARG A 114 -11.20 1.50 2.39
N GLY A 115 -11.04 0.53 3.29
CA GLY A 115 -10.44 0.73 4.61
C GLY A 115 -8.94 0.42 4.69
N LEU A 116 -8.31 0.02 3.58
CA LEU A 116 -6.91 -0.39 3.59
C LEU A 116 -5.98 0.83 3.43
N SER A 117 -4.90 0.84 4.20
CA SER A 117 -3.81 1.80 4.06
C SER A 117 -2.49 1.03 3.85
N PRO A 118 -1.83 1.15 2.68
CA PRO A 118 -2.24 1.93 1.51
C PRO A 118 -3.44 1.30 0.77
N PRO A 119 -4.21 2.09 0.01
CA PRO A 119 -5.32 1.59 -0.78
C PRO A 119 -4.87 0.59 -1.88
N PRO A 120 -5.74 -0.31 -2.33
CA PRO A 120 -5.41 -1.26 -3.39
C PRO A 120 -5.05 -0.55 -4.70
N ALA A 121 -3.98 -1.01 -5.35
CA ALA A 121 -3.53 -0.44 -6.61
C ALA A 121 -4.56 -0.60 -7.75
N ASN A 122 -4.55 0.34 -8.69
CA ASN A 122 -5.29 0.27 -9.94
C ASN A 122 -4.61 -0.71 -10.93
N LEU A 123 -5.03 -1.97 -10.88
CA LEU A 123 -4.52 -3.04 -11.72
C LEU A 123 -4.85 -2.84 -13.21
N ALA A 124 -5.98 -2.20 -13.53
CA ALA A 124 -6.34 -1.90 -14.92
C ALA A 124 -5.32 -0.96 -15.57
N TRP A 125 -4.88 0.07 -14.84
CA TRP A 125 -3.82 0.95 -15.29
C TRP A 125 -2.46 0.23 -15.36
N LEU A 126 -2.11 -0.55 -14.33
CA LEU A 126 -0.85 -1.31 -14.32
C LEU A 126 -0.74 -2.27 -15.52
N SER A 127 -1.84 -2.93 -15.87
CA SER A 127 -1.90 -3.89 -16.97
C SER A 127 -1.66 -3.27 -18.36
N GLN A 128 -1.63 -1.94 -18.46
CA GLN A 128 -1.36 -1.21 -19.70
C GLN A 128 0.09 -0.72 -19.78
N MET A 129 0.85 -0.77 -18.68
CA MET A 129 2.23 -0.28 -18.68
C MET A 129 3.17 -1.24 -19.43
N PRO A 130 4.23 -0.72 -20.09
CA PRO A 130 5.20 -1.55 -20.82
C PRO A 130 5.85 -2.63 -19.94
N MET A 131 6.08 -2.32 -18.66
CA MET A 131 6.62 -3.26 -17.68
C MET A 131 5.65 -4.40 -17.29
N ALA A 132 4.43 -4.43 -17.82
CA ALA A 132 3.47 -5.52 -17.62
C ALA A 132 3.21 -6.33 -18.90
N GLN A 133 3.61 -5.80 -20.07
CA GLN A 133 3.56 -6.48 -21.36
C GLN A 133 4.90 -7.21 -21.55
N TRP A 134 4.99 -8.47 -21.14
CA TRP A 134 6.22 -9.28 -21.20
C TRP A 134 6.25 -10.26 -22.38
N ASP A 135 5.47 -9.97 -23.43
CA ASP A 135 5.42 -10.65 -24.72
C ASP A 135 6.52 -10.20 -25.69
#